data_AF-A0A3D3BRM8-F1
#
_entry.id   AF-A0A3D3BRM8-F1
#
_cell.length_a   1.000
_cell.length_b   1.000
_cell.length_c   1.000
_cell.angle_alpha   90.00
_cell.angle_beta   90.00
_cell.angle_gamma   90.00
#
_symmetry.space_group_name_H-M   'P 1'
#
loop_
_entity.id
_entity.type
_entity.pdbx_description
1 polymer ?
#
loop_
_entity_poly.entity_id
_entity_poly.type
_entity_poly.pdbx_seq_one_letter_code
_entity_poly.pdbx_strand_id
1 'polypeptide(L)'
;IILDEAQNTTREQMKMFLTRIGFGSTAVVTGDTSQIDLPKGTQSGLTHAMTVLDEVAGITFTEFANKDVVRHPLVQRVVSAYDAFEQRNASPRGESLP
;
A
#
# COMPACT_ATOMS: atom_id res chain seq x y z
N ILE A 1 13.89 -13.25 -0.92
CA ILE A 1 14.16 -11.81 -1.14
C ILE A 1 12.85 -11.08 -0.89
N ILE A 2 12.85 -9.96 -0.17
CA ILE A 2 11.63 -9.20 0.13
C ILE A 2 11.84 -7.75 -0.32
N LEU A 3 10.87 -7.22 -1.05
CA LEU A 3 10.74 -5.78 -1.31
C LEU A 3 9.51 -5.30 -0.55
N ASP A 4 9.73 -4.46 0.45
CA ASP A 4 8.67 -3.89 1.27
C ASP A 4 8.36 -2.44 0.87
N GLU A 5 7.17 -1.98 1.22
CA GLU A 5 6.66 -0.65 0.85
C GLU A 5 6.73 -0.38 -0.67
N ALA A 6 6.47 -1.43 -1.45
CA ALA A 6 6.67 -1.43 -2.90
C ALA A 6 5.81 -0.40 -3.66
N GLN A 7 4.73 0.09 -3.04
CA GLN A 7 3.93 1.18 -3.60
C GLN A 7 4.74 2.45 -3.83
N ASN A 8 5.83 2.65 -3.08
CA ASN A 8 6.74 3.79 -3.18
C ASN A 8 7.88 3.57 -4.19
N THR A 9 7.84 2.50 -4.96
CA THR A 9 8.79 2.28 -6.06
C THR A 9 8.26 2.88 -7.35
N THR A 10 9.16 3.40 -8.21
CA THR A 10 8.80 3.75 -9.59
C THR A 10 8.75 2.49 -10.46
N ARG A 11 8.18 2.60 -11.66
CA ARG A 11 8.18 1.52 -12.66
C ARG A 11 9.57 1.01 -12.98
N GLU A 12 10.53 1.92 -13.12
CA GLU A 12 11.92 1.60 -13.44
C GLU A 12 12.57 0.84 -12.29
N GLN A 13 12.33 1.27 -11.05
CA GLN A 13 12.85 0.60 -9.86
C GLN A 13 12.24 -0.80 -9.68
N MET A 14 10.93 -0.94 -9.88
CA MET A 14 10.26 -2.25 -9.84
C MET A 14 10.81 -3.19 -10.92
N LYS A 15 10.94 -2.71 -12.16
CA LYS A 15 11.53 -3.49 -13.26
C LYS A 15 12.98 -3.88 -12.96
N MET A 16 13.76 -2.96 -12.40
CA MET A 16 15.14 -3.21 -11.98
C MET A 16 15.22 -4.29 -10.89
N PHE A 17 14.27 -4.31 -9.95
CA PHE A 17 14.21 -5.32 -8.90
C PHE A 17 13.83 -6.70 -9.47
N LEU A 18 12.72 -6.79 -10.20
CA LEU A 18 12.19 -8.05 -10.72
C LEU A 18 13.17 -8.77 -11.67
N THR A 19 13.91 -8.01 -12.48
CA THR A 19 14.90 -8.56 -13.43
C THR A 19 16.17 -9.08 -12.76
N ARG A 20 16.35 -8.87 -11.44
CA ARG A 20 17.49 -9.38 -10.68
C ARG A 20 17.19 -10.67 -9.92
N ILE A 21 15.97 -11.19 -10.00
CA ILE A 21 15.60 -12.45 -9.37
C ILE A 21 16.36 -13.59 -10.07
N GLY A 22 17.25 -14.25 -9.33
CA GLY A 22 18.12 -15.32 -9.83
C GLY A 22 17.50 -16.71 -9.68
N PHE A 23 18.14 -17.71 -10.28
CA PHE A 23 17.74 -19.12 -10.16
C PHE A 23 17.73 -19.59 -8.70
N GLY A 24 16.75 -20.42 -8.36
CA GLY A 24 16.61 -20.99 -7.01
C GLY A 24 16.22 -19.97 -5.94
N SER A 25 15.87 -18.74 -6.31
CA SER A 25 15.42 -17.71 -5.39
C SER A 25 13.91 -17.54 -5.43
N THR A 26 13.33 -17.10 -4.30
CA THR A 26 11.94 -16.66 -4.21
C THR A 26 11.94 -15.20 -3.77
N ALA A 27 11.17 -14.38 -4.47
CA ALA A 27 10.94 -12.98 -4.12
C ALA A 27 9.49 -12.80 -3.63
N VAL A 28 9.32 -11.95 -2.62
CA VAL A 28 8.01 -11.49 -2.14
C VAL A 28 8.02 -9.97 -2.22
N VAL A 29 6.97 -9.39 -2.79
CA VAL A 29 6.79 -7.95 -2.89
C VAL A 29 5.56 -7.58 -2.09
N THR A 30 5.72 -6.68 -1.12
CA THR A 30 4.64 -6.21 -0.23
C THR A 30 4.45 -4.71 -0.42
N GLY A 31 3.20 -4.26 -0.27
CA GLY A 31 2.87 -2.85 -0.32
C GLY A 31 1.36 -2.60 -0.27
N ASP A 32 1.00 -1.35 -0.03
CA ASP A 32 -0.39 -0.88 0.02
C ASP A 32 -0.64 0.12 -1.10
N THR A 33 -1.46 -0.25 -2.08
CA THR A 33 -1.76 0.59 -3.25
C THR A 33 -2.53 1.87 -2.90
N SER A 34 -3.14 1.94 -1.71
CA SER A 34 -3.83 3.15 -1.24
C SER A 34 -2.91 4.20 -0.61
N GLN A 35 -1.67 3.84 -0.28
CA GLN A 35 -0.71 4.67 0.44
C GLN A 35 0.53 4.98 -0.42
N ILE A 36 0.33 5.34 -1.69
CA ILE A 36 1.42 5.71 -2.60
C ILE A 36 1.99 7.07 -2.20
N ASP A 37 3.25 7.07 -1.75
CA ASP A 37 4.04 8.26 -1.45
C ASP A 37 5.09 8.50 -2.57
N LEU A 38 4.60 8.96 -3.72
CA LEU A 38 5.43 9.31 -4.86
C LEU A 38 5.16 10.74 -5.34
N PRO A 39 6.15 11.41 -5.98
CA PRO A 39 5.92 12.73 -6.57
C PRO A 39 4.74 12.73 -7.53
N LYS A 40 3.94 13.80 -7.52
CA LYS A 40 2.75 13.93 -8.38
C LYS A 40 3.08 13.62 -9.84
N GLY A 41 2.27 12.77 -10.46
CA GLY A 41 2.44 12.32 -11.84
C GLY A 41 3.37 11.12 -12.02
N THR A 42 4.03 10.66 -10.96
CA THR A 42 4.84 9.43 -10.99
C THR A 42 3.93 8.22 -10.80
N GLN A 43 3.99 7.26 -11.72
CA GLN A 43 3.24 6.00 -11.60
C GLN A 43 3.95 5.02 -10.67
N SER A 44 3.21 4.45 -9.72
CA SER A 44 3.73 3.40 -8.82
C SER A 44 4.10 2.13 -9.60
N GLY A 45 5.31 1.64 -9.34
CA GLY A 45 5.84 0.40 -9.89
C GLY A 45 5.03 -0.81 -9.45
N LEU A 46 4.51 -0.84 -8.22
CA LEU A 46 3.67 -1.92 -7.72
C LEU A 46 2.37 -2.04 -8.53
N THR A 47 1.60 -0.94 -8.62
CA THR A 47 0.33 -0.94 -9.38
C THR A 47 0.53 -1.32 -10.84
N HIS A 48 1.59 -0.80 -11.46
CA HIS A 48 1.93 -1.12 -12.84
C HIS A 48 2.36 -2.59 -13.01
N ALA A 49 3.13 -3.14 -12.06
CA ALA A 49 3.56 -4.53 -12.11
C ALA A 49 2.39 -5.50 -11.95
N MET A 50 1.41 -5.19 -11.10
CA MET A 50 0.18 -5.97 -10.98
C MET A 50 -0.54 -6.11 -12.34
N THR A 51 -0.66 -5.01 -13.09
CA THR A 51 -1.27 -5.05 -14.43
C THR A 51 -0.42 -5.79 -15.47
N VAL A 52 0.89 -5.57 -15.47
CA VAL A 52 1.78 -6.13 -16.52
C VAL A 52 2.07 -7.62 -16.32
N LEU A 53 2.05 -8.10 -15.08
CA LEU A 53 2.48 -9.45 -14.73
C LEU A 53 1.31 -10.40 -14.42
N ASP A 54 0.07 -9.96 -14.61
CA ASP A 54 -1.15 -10.71 -14.30
C ASP A 54 -1.18 -12.10 -14.97
N GLU A 55 -0.68 -12.21 -16.20
CA GLU A 55 -0.64 -13.46 -16.96
C GLU A 55 0.71 -14.19 -16.93
N VAL A 56 1.67 -13.72 -16.12
CA VAL A 56 3.02 -14.30 -16.08
C VAL A 56 3.04 -15.53 -15.19
N ALA A 57 3.28 -16.70 -15.81
CA ALA A 57 3.41 -17.96 -15.10
C ALA A 57 4.49 -17.91 -14.01
N GLY A 58 4.16 -18.39 -12.81
CA GLY A 58 5.07 -18.39 -11.66
C GLY A 58 5.00 -17.12 -10.80
N ILE A 59 4.14 -16.16 -11.14
CA ILE A 59 3.81 -14.99 -10.32
C ILE A 59 2.39 -15.15 -9.77
N THR A 60 2.17 -14.73 -8.54
CA THR A 60 0.84 -14.76 -7.91
C THR A 60 0.64 -13.50 -7.09
N PHE A 61 -0.57 -12.94 -7.18
CA PHE A 61 -0.99 -11.79 -6.40
C PHE A 61 -1.90 -12.23 -5.27
N THR A 62 -1.58 -11.78 -4.06
CA THR A 62 -2.39 -12.03 -2.86
C THR A 62 -2.81 -10.68 -2.30
N GLU A 63 -4.09 -10.36 -2.43
CA GLU A 63 -4.67 -9.14 -1.85
C GLU A 63 -5.25 -9.44 -0.48
N PHE A 64 -4.86 -8.63 0.50
CA PHE A 64 -5.43 -8.67 1.85
C PHE A 64 -6.49 -7.59 2.00
N ALA A 65 -7.62 -7.93 2.61
CA ALA A 65 -8.66 -6.98 2.96
C ALA A 65 -8.51 -6.55 4.44
N ASN A 66 -9.21 -5.48 4.82
CA ASN A 66 -9.23 -5.00 6.21
C ASN A 66 -9.59 -6.07 7.25
N LYS A 67 -10.43 -7.05 6.87
CA LYS A 67 -10.82 -8.19 7.72
C LYS A 67 -9.66 -9.14 8.03
N ASP A 68 -8.63 -9.16 7.19
CA ASP A 68 -7.46 -10.03 7.34
C ASP A 68 -6.42 -9.41 8.30
N VAL A 69 -6.64 -8.16 8.72
CA VAL A 69 -5.76 -7.44 9.65
C VAL A 69 -6.15 -7.77 11.10
N VAL A 70 -5.40 -8.68 11.71
CA VAL A 70 -5.53 -8.98 13.14
C VAL A 70 -4.74 -7.95 13.95
N ARG A 71 -5.46 -7.05 14.63
CA ARG A 71 -4.86 -6.05 15.52
C ARG A 71 -4.98 -6.50 16.97
N HIS A 72 -3.92 -6.30 17.75
CA HIS A 72 -3.98 -6.50 19.19
C HIS A 72 -5.10 -5.64 19.81
N PRO A 73 -5.88 -6.14 20.81
CA PRO A 73 -6.99 -5.38 21.39
C PRO A 73 -6.59 -3.99 21.92
N LEU A 74 -5.36 -3.84 22.43
CA LEU A 74 -4.81 -2.55 22.83
C LEU A 74 -4.68 -1.58 21.64
N VAL A 75 -4.16 -2.04 20.49
CA VAL A 75 -4.01 -1.21 19.29
C VAL A 75 -5.37 -0.75 18.78
N GLN A 76 -6.38 -1.63 18.79
CA GLN A 76 -7.75 -1.24 18.45
C GLN A 76 -8.26 -0.12 19.36
N ARG A 77 -8.07 -0.25 20.68
CA ARG A 77 -8.45 0.79 21.65
C ARG A 77 -7.74 2.12 21.40
N VAL A 78 -6.46 2.08 21.02
CA VAL A 78 -5.70 3.28 20.65
C VAL A 78 -6.31 3.93 19.41
N VAL A 79 -6.53 3.17 18.34
CA VAL A 79 -7.14 3.69 17.09
C VAL A 79 -8.51 4.30 17.37
N SER A 80 -9.38 3.60 18.09
CA SER A 80 -10.71 4.12 18.46
C SER A 80 -10.65 5.40 19.30
N ALA A 81 -9.63 5.56 20.16
CA ALA A 81 -9.46 6.76 20.96
C ALA A 81 -9.08 7.97 20.08
N TYR A 82 -8.22 7.78 19.08
CA TYR A 82 -7.87 8.81 18.09
C TYR A 82 -9.07 9.16 17.21
N ASP A 83 -9.77 8.16 16.66
CA ASP A 83 -10.95 8.39 15.81
C ASP A 83 -12.03 9.19 16.55
N ALA A 84 -12.28 8.86 17.82
CA ALA A 84 -13.25 9.58 18.65
C ALA A 84 -12.79 11.01 19.00
N PHE A 85 -11.48 11.26 19.05
CA PHE A 85 -10.94 12.61 19.23
C PHE A 85 -11.10 13.44 17.96
N GLU A 86 -10.72 12.89 16.81
CA GLU A 86 -10.85 13.56 15.50
C GLU A 86 -12.31 13.89 15.18
N GLN A 87 -13.26 12.97 15.42
CA GLN A 87 -14.69 13.22 15.21
C GLN A 87 -15.25 14.35 16.09
N ARG A 88 -14.74 14.50 17.32
CA ARG A 88 -15.15 15.59 18.22
C ARG A 88 -14.54 16.94 17.83
N ASN A 89 -13.36 16.93 17.22
CA ASN A 89 -12.62 18.13 16.84
C ASN A 89 -12.78 18.52 15.37
N ALA A 90 -13.46 17.69 14.57
CA ALA A 90 -14.00 18.05 13.27
C ALA A 90 -15.15 19.06 13.44
N SER A 91 -14.82 20.30 13.85
CA SER A 91 -15.77 21.41 13.87
C SER A 91 -16.25 21.73 12.45
N PRO A 92 -17.55 22.04 12.26
CA PRO A 92 -18.06 22.50 10.96
C PRO A 92 -17.48 23.89 10.68
N ARG A 93 -16.39 23.96 9.92
CA ARG A 93 -15.92 25.23 9.35
C ARG A 93 -16.72 25.50 8.07
N GLY A 94 -17.65 26.46 8.16
CA GLY A 94 -17.99 27.31 7.04
C GLY A 94 -19.43 27.25 6.54
N GLU A 95 -20.40 27.63 7.36
CA GLU A 95 -21.53 28.42 6.86
C GLU A 95 -21.37 29.85 7.40
N SER A 96 -20.72 30.70 6.60
CA SER A 96 -20.83 32.14 6.73
C SER A 96 -21.83 32.62 5.69
N LEU A 97 -23.06 32.94 6.14
CA LEU A 97 -24.00 33.85 5.46
C LEU A 97 -23.28 35.18 5.17
N PRO A 98 -23.57 35.82 4.02
CA PRO A 98 -24.88 36.42 3.74
C PRO A 98 -25.61 35.86 2.50
#